data_AF-A0A9X4H732-F1
#
_entry.id   AF-A0A9X4H732-F1
#
_cell.length_a   1.000
_cell.length_b   1.000
_cell.length_c   1.000
_cell.angle_alpha   90.00
_cell.angle_beta   90.00
_cell.angle_gamma   90.00
#
_symmetry.space_group_name_H-M   'P 1'
#
loop_
_entity.id
_entity.type
_entity.pdbx_description
1 polymer ?
#
loop_
_entity_poly.entity_id
_entity_poly.type
_entity_poly.pdbx_seq_one_letter_code
_entity_poly.pdbx_strand_id
1 'polypeptide(L)'
;MRLCFGSYMAVLVSCKAVNVDNKELCEALLHSVAPNFEFTYDGQENADRVREDVSSKLLRCEQNLSKDVSDPARTAGLEEVASYFRNNILPMLDRNMSKQIILALKDIIANDPPVKVGNKMQGIDGDTKVELVSGITKSELVPKGDFCFHTFLAGVFLYTVTNTTNRTGKATIKSITDEYILSFTPRIGEITLLEDDEAKRGSLVSAVKESGKYGEEFAENVAGFVVDRINQLALPSKQDDSLLVTLLSEANGNCLKCGKKLGIPKRGKVPVGNCEIVYLKQSPNESECYENAVVLCTDECAPLVSVMSEIEIDELLEDKRRCANIQAFLDRISGIKFPEEIEAVLREVHKTKNAKGLEGTSVTDLVEIERKIHEPYLKDKINASMARLYKTVKVICARLEQEIGFDTNMFGGLMRSASMMVEGGVMKNADITDPQEYIANLLVDKLYSQMGQKYKDACEIIVGYLVKRCDLFNENAKQS
;
A
#
# COMPACT_ATOMS: atom_id res chain seq x y z
N MET A 1 -6.34 -0.22 29.41
CA MET A 1 -5.70 0.13 28.13
C MET A 1 -4.56 1.11 28.41
N ARG A 2 -3.69 1.37 27.43
CA ARG A 2 -2.68 2.44 27.48
C ARG A 2 -2.68 3.17 26.16
N LEU A 3 -2.84 4.48 26.18
CA LEU A 3 -2.64 5.31 25.00
C LEU A 3 -1.14 5.53 24.80
N CYS A 4 -0.67 5.10 23.64
CA CYS A 4 0.65 5.38 23.11
C CYS A 4 0.63 5.30 21.57
N PHE A 5 1.74 5.66 20.93
CA PHE A 5 1.83 5.64 19.46
C PHE A 5 1.42 4.28 18.86
N GLY A 6 1.86 3.16 19.43
CA GLY A 6 1.54 1.83 18.93
C GLY A 6 0.07 1.47 19.07
N SER A 7 -0.57 1.80 20.20
CA SER A 7 -2.02 1.60 20.37
C SER A 7 -2.85 2.48 19.43
N TYR A 8 -2.40 3.71 19.21
CA TYR A 8 -3.02 4.64 18.27
C TYR A 8 -2.88 4.12 16.83
N MET A 9 -1.68 3.70 16.45
CA MET A 9 -1.39 3.12 15.14
C MET A 9 -2.16 1.80 14.93
N ALA A 10 -2.34 0.97 15.95
CA ALA A 10 -3.11 -0.27 15.86
C ALA A 10 -4.57 -0.01 15.50
N VAL A 11 -5.21 0.99 16.14
CA VAL A 11 -6.58 1.42 15.76
C VAL A 11 -6.64 1.80 14.28
N LEU A 12 -5.68 2.60 13.81
CA LEU A 12 -5.67 3.06 12.41
C LEU A 12 -5.35 1.95 11.42
N VAL A 13 -4.44 1.03 11.75
CA VAL A 13 -4.11 -0.12 10.91
C VAL A 13 -5.33 -1.02 10.68
N SER A 14 -6.15 -1.24 11.71
CA SER A 14 -7.41 -1.98 11.60
C SER A 14 -8.49 -1.23 10.78
N CYS A 15 -8.30 0.07 10.53
CA CYS A 15 -9.24 0.92 9.82
C CYS A 15 -8.63 1.54 8.54
N LYS A 16 -7.51 1.00 8.05
CA LYS A 16 -6.83 1.54 6.87
C LYS A 16 -7.56 1.15 5.58
N ALA A 17 -7.41 1.96 4.55
CA ALA A 17 -7.90 1.61 3.22
C ALA A 17 -7.17 0.34 2.69
N VAL A 18 -7.83 -0.42 1.82
CA VAL A 18 -7.38 -1.76 1.38
C VAL A 18 -5.94 -1.75 0.84
N ASN A 19 -5.56 -0.69 0.11
CA ASN A 19 -4.26 -0.60 -0.59
C ASN A 19 -3.15 0.11 0.22
N VAL A 20 -3.39 0.42 1.50
CA VAL A 20 -2.41 1.14 2.32
C VAL A 20 -1.55 0.18 3.13
N ASP A 21 -0.24 0.27 3.02
CA ASP A 21 0.66 -0.53 3.86
C ASP A 21 0.84 0.05 5.27
N ASN A 22 1.03 -0.80 6.27
CA ASN A 22 1.29 -0.36 7.66
C ASN A 22 2.53 0.55 7.75
N LYS A 23 3.57 0.27 6.95
CA LYS A 23 4.80 1.06 6.91
C LYS A 23 4.58 2.44 6.28
N GLU A 24 3.71 2.51 5.28
CA GLU A 24 3.36 3.76 4.59
C GLU A 24 2.53 4.66 5.51
N LEU A 25 1.51 4.10 6.17
CA LEU A 25 0.72 4.82 7.16
C LEU A 25 1.58 5.30 8.34
N CYS A 26 2.49 4.45 8.83
CA CYS A 26 3.44 4.83 9.87
C CYS A 26 4.31 6.00 9.42
N GLU A 27 4.92 5.92 8.25
CA GLU A 27 5.78 6.98 7.70
C GLU A 27 5.02 8.29 7.56
N ALA A 28 3.82 8.27 6.96
CA ALA A 28 2.99 9.45 6.79
C ALA A 28 2.64 10.11 8.15
N LEU A 29 2.30 9.30 9.17
CA LEU A 29 2.05 9.81 10.52
C LEU A 29 3.30 10.51 11.08
N LEU A 30 4.48 9.91 10.99
CA LEU A 30 5.71 10.52 11.52
C LEU A 30 6.12 11.78 10.74
N HIS A 31 5.92 11.79 9.41
CA HIS A 31 6.21 12.93 8.54
C HIS A 31 5.31 14.14 8.78
N SER A 32 4.13 13.95 9.39
CA SER A 32 3.27 15.07 9.79
C SER A 32 3.93 16.03 10.78
N VAL A 33 4.89 15.54 11.58
CA VAL A 33 5.62 16.34 12.60
C VAL A 33 7.13 16.40 12.34
N ALA A 34 7.67 15.44 11.57
CA ALA A 34 9.07 15.40 11.20
C ALA A 34 9.22 15.07 9.70
N PRO A 35 9.00 16.05 8.79
CA PRO A 35 8.97 15.82 7.34
C PRO A 35 10.28 15.27 6.76
N ASN A 36 11.41 15.54 7.42
CA ASN A 36 12.74 15.09 7.01
C ASN A 36 13.18 13.81 7.74
N PHE A 37 12.29 13.16 8.48
CA PHE A 37 12.62 11.93 9.20
C PHE A 37 12.84 10.79 8.21
N GLU A 38 14.04 10.21 8.24
CA GLU A 38 14.38 9.03 7.48
C GLU A 38 14.57 7.83 8.41
N PHE A 39 14.06 6.68 7.99
CA PHE A 39 14.33 5.41 8.65
C PHE A 39 15.77 4.99 8.34
N THR A 40 16.74 5.43 9.15
CA THR A 40 18.15 5.06 9.00
C THR A 40 18.59 4.09 10.10
N TYR A 41 19.49 3.17 9.75
CA TYR A 41 20.19 2.29 10.68
C TYR A 41 21.62 2.07 10.17
N ASP A 42 22.61 2.22 11.04
CA ASP A 42 24.00 1.96 10.69
C ASP A 42 24.18 0.49 10.27
N GLY A 43 24.68 0.27 9.04
CA GLY A 43 25.10 -1.04 8.55
C GLY A 43 24.04 -1.88 7.79
N GLN A 44 22.87 -1.34 7.45
CA GLN A 44 21.91 -2.00 6.55
C GLN A 44 21.77 -1.27 5.21
N GLU A 45 21.97 -1.98 4.10
CA GLU A 45 21.91 -1.41 2.74
C GLU A 45 20.47 -1.24 2.20
N ASN A 46 19.43 -1.81 2.84
CA ASN A 46 18.06 -1.76 2.34
C ASN A 46 17.10 -0.95 3.23
N ALA A 47 16.87 0.30 2.84
CA ALA A 47 16.00 1.25 3.54
C ALA A 47 14.54 0.78 3.71
N ASP A 48 14.01 -0.05 2.80
CA ASP A 48 12.64 -0.54 2.89
C ASP A 48 12.48 -1.58 4.02
N ARG A 49 13.50 -2.44 4.21
CA ARG A 49 13.52 -3.39 5.34
C ARG A 49 13.65 -2.69 6.68
N VAL A 50 14.49 -1.64 6.76
CA VAL A 50 14.62 -0.81 7.97
C VAL A 50 13.28 -0.18 8.32
N ARG A 51 12.61 0.41 7.33
CA ARG A 51 11.30 1.03 7.49
C ARG A 51 10.25 0.02 7.98
N GLU A 52 10.21 -1.16 7.38
CA GLU A 52 9.29 -2.22 7.79
C GLU A 52 9.54 -2.65 9.24
N ASP A 53 10.79 -2.97 9.60
CA ASP A 53 11.16 -3.39 10.96
C ASP A 53 10.81 -2.33 12.00
N VAL A 54 11.15 -1.05 11.74
CA VAL A 54 10.87 0.05 12.65
C VAL A 54 9.37 0.25 12.83
N SER A 55 8.61 0.28 11.73
CA SER A 55 7.15 0.43 11.78
C SER A 55 6.50 -0.72 12.56
N SER A 56 6.97 -1.95 12.32
CA SER A 56 6.48 -3.16 12.97
C SER A 56 6.75 -3.17 14.48
N LYS A 57 7.97 -2.77 14.88
CA LYS A 57 8.34 -2.63 16.30
C LYS A 57 7.60 -1.49 16.99
N LEU A 58 7.35 -0.37 16.30
CA LEU A 58 6.54 0.73 16.84
C LEU A 58 5.09 0.29 17.07
N LEU A 59 4.48 -0.35 16.07
CA LEU A 59 3.13 -0.91 16.15
C LEU A 59 3.00 -1.89 17.33
N ARG A 60 3.95 -2.81 17.49
CA ARG A 60 3.97 -3.79 18.59
C ARG A 60 4.40 -3.26 19.95
N CYS A 61 4.60 -1.94 20.08
CA CYS A 61 5.10 -1.30 21.31
C CYS A 61 6.45 -1.86 21.78
N GLU A 62 7.29 -2.36 20.86
CA GLU A 62 8.60 -2.97 21.12
C GLU A 62 9.74 -1.97 21.11
N GLN A 63 9.48 -0.74 20.67
CA GLN A 63 10.42 0.37 20.72
C GLN A 63 9.71 1.70 20.89
N ASN A 64 10.46 2.71 21.35
CA ASN A 64 9.97 4.08 21.43
C ASN A 64 10.21 4.81 20.11
N LEU A 65 9.51 5.93 19.91
CA LEU A 65 9.78 6.86 18.82
C LEU A 65 11.20 7.43 18.93
N SER A 66 11.83 7.71 17.79
CA SER A 66 13.11 8.44 17.76
C SER A 66 12.91 9.85 18.31
N LYS A 67 13.96 10.38 18.92
CA LYS A 67 14.01 11.80 19.30
C LYS A 67 13.89 12.72 18.09
N ASP A 68 14.35 12.26 16.94
CA ASP A 68 14.23 12.97 15.65
C ASP A 68 12.77 13.12 15.18
N VAL A 69 11.84 12.42 15.82
CA VAL A 69 10.40 12.63 15.65
C VAL A 69 9.80 13.35 16.86
N SER A 70 10.09 12.89 18.07
CA SER A 70 9.42 13.42 19.28
C SER A 70 9.81 14.86 19.60
N ASP A 71 11.04 15.27 19.28
CA ASP A 71 11.50 16.64 19.54
C ASP A 71 10.85 17.64 18.56
N PRO A 72 10.84 17.42 17.22
CA PRO A 72 10.06 18.26 16.29
C PRO A 72 8.57 18.33 16.61
N ALA A 73 7.96 17.22 17.05
CA ALA A 73 6.55 17.18 17.39
C ALA A 73 6.15 18.13 18.54
N ARG A 74 7.07 18.47 19.45
CA ARG A 74 6.78 19.41 20.56
C ARG A 74 6.66 20.86 20.10
N THR A 75 7.20 21.17 18.93
CA THR A 75 7.20 22.53 18.36
C THR A 75 6.42 22.62 17.06
N ALA A 76 5.80 21.52 16.62
CA ALA A 76 5.00 21.48 15.40
C ALA A 76 3.75 22.37 15.51
N GLY A 77 3.39 23.05 14.41
CA GLY A 77 2.17 23.84 14.35
C GLY A 77 0.95 22.94 14.42
N LEU A 78 0.12 23.08 15.46
CA LEU A 78 -1.05 22.22 15.70
C LEU A 78 -1.99 22.17 14.49
N GLU A 79 -2.29 23.33 13.90
CA GLU A 79 -3.16 23.47 12.71
C GLU A 79 -2.50 22.93 11.43
N GLU A 80 -1.18 23.04 11.31
CA GLU A 80 -0.44 22.49 10.18
C GLU A 80 -0.48 20.96 10.20
N VAL A 81 -0.33 20.37 11.40
CA VAL A 81 -0.48 18.92 11.60
C VAL A 81 -1.92 18.49 11.33
N ALA A 82 -2.93 19.21 11.83
CA ALA A 82 -4.33 18.92 11.52
C ALA A 82 -4.63 18.96 10.01
N SER A 83 -4.12 19.99 9.31
CA SER A 83 -4.23 20.12 7.86
C SER A 83 -3.51 18.99 7.13
N TYR A 84 -2.33 18.59 7.60
CA TYR A 84 -1.61 17.44 7.06
C TYR A 84 -2.43 16.16 7.22
N PHE A 85 -3.04 15.95 8.39
CA PHE A 85 -3.92 14.81 8.65
C PHE A 85 -5.10 14.77 7.69
N ARG A 86 -5.77 15.90 7.46
CA ARG A 86 -6.86 16.02 6.48
C ARG A 86 -6.42 15.59 5.09
N ASN A 87 -5.26 16.07 4.65
CA ASN A 87 -4.82 15.94 3.25
C ASN A 87 -4.07 14.62 2.96
N ASN A 88 -3.39 14.04 3.95
CA ASN A 88 -2.49 12.91 3.73
C ASN A 88 -2.86 11.67 4.55
N ILE A 89 -3.44 11.82 5.75
CA ILE A 89 -3.75 10.66 6.61
C ILE A 89 -5.18 10.17 6.37
N LEU A 90 -6.17 11.07 6.28
CA LEU A 90 -7.56 10.66 6.06
C LEU A 90 -7.77 9.85 4.76
N PRO A 91 -7.12 10.18 3.62
CA PRO A 91 -7.23 9.36 2.41
C PRO A 91 -6.71 7.93 2.58
N MET A 92 -5.86 7.68 3.57
CA MET A 92 -5.28 6.36 3.86
C MET A 92 -6.17 5.50 4.78
N LEU A 93 -7.30 6.04 5.23
CA LEU A 93 -8.23 5.37 6.14
C LEU A 93 -9.55 5.06 5.43
N ASP A 94 -10.22 3.98 5.86
CA ASP A 94 -11.58 3.70 5.43
C ASP A 94 -12.54 4.76 5.99
N ARG A 95 -13.17 5.51 5.09
CA ARG A 95 -14.14 6.57 5.42
C ARG A 95 -15.34 6.03 6.21
N ASN A 96 -15.69 4.76 6.06
CA ASN A 96 -16.80 4.14 6.79
C ASN A 96 -16.45 3.81 8.25
N MET A 97 -15.16 3.91 8.61
CA MET A 97 -14.64 3.54 9.93
C MET A 97 -14.33 4.76 10.81
N SER A 98 -14.55 5.99 10.33
CA SER A 98 -14.17 7.22 11.06
C SER A 98 -14.79 7.31 12.46
N LYS A 99 -16.05 6.90 12.63
CA LYS A 99 -16.73 6.95 13.93
C LYS A 99 -16.22 5.86 14.88
N GLN A 100 -15.91 4.68 14.34
CA GLN A 100 -15.32 3.56 15.07
C GLN A 100 -13.93 3.91 15.58
N ILE A 101 -13.11 4.60 14.76
CA ILE A 101 -11.80 5.13 15.17
C ILE A 101 -11.96 6.07 16.38
N ILE A 102 -12.89 7.03 16.31
CA ILE A 102 -13.15 7.96 17.41
C ILE A 102 -13.54 7.20 18.68
N LEU A 103 -14.49 6.27 18.58
CA LEU A 103 -14.97 5.48 19.72
C LEU A 103 -13.87 4.60 20.33
N ALA A 104 -13.06 3.95 19.51
CA ALA A 104 -11.95 3.12 19.96
C ALA A 104 -10.88 3.93 20.69
N LEU A 105 -10.52 5.12 20.17
CA LEU A 105 -9.57 6.01 20.82
C LEU A 105 -10.14 6.61 22.11
N LYS A 106 -11.43 6.98 22.14
CA LYS A 106 -12.13 7.40 23.36
C LYS A 106 -12.08 6.32 24.43
N ASP A 107 -12.36 5.07 24.06
CA ASP A 107 -12.31 3.95 25.00
C ASP A 107 -10.90 3.73 25.56
N ILE A 108 -9.87 3.73 24.70
CA ILE A 108 -8.47 3.60 25.13
C ILE A 108 -8.09 4.69 26.13
N ILE A 109 -8.45 5.95 25.84
CA ILE A 109 -8.17 7.10 26.70
C ILE A 109 -8.90 6.99 28.04
N ALA A 110 -10.19 6.66 28.01
CA ALA A 110 -11.01 6.46 29.21
C ALA A 110 -10.40 5.38 30.11
N ASN A 111 -9.97 4.27 29.49
CA ASN A 111 -9.41 3.09 30.15
C ASN A 111 -7.88 3.16 30.37
N ASP A 112 -7.27 4.35 30.31
CA ASP A 112 -5.85 4.59 30.64
C ASP A 112 -5.70 5.39 31.95
N PRO A 113 -5.89 4.76 33.12
CA PRO A 113 -5.87 5.45 34.41
C PRO A 113 -4.44 5.80 34.84
N PRO A 114 -4.25 6.89 35.61
CA PRO A 114 -2.96 7.23 36.18
C PRO A 114 -2.53 6.16 37.18
N VAL A 115 -1.34 5.60 36.99
CA VAL A 115 -0.73 4.62 37.90
C VAL A 115 0.72 5.01 38.19
N LYS A 116 1.18 4.71 39.40
CA LYS A 116 2.57 4.92 39.79
C LYS A 116 3.41 3.71 39.38
N VAL A 117 4.41 3.91 38.51
CA VAL A 117 5.39 2.89 38.12
C VAL A 117 6.78 3.40 38.49
N GLY A 118 7.33 2.84 39.58
CA GLY A 118 8.54 3.37 40.21
C GLY A 118 8.35 4.82 40.66
N ASN A 119 9.20 5.72 40.15
CA ASN A 119 9.17 7.16 40.49
C ASN A 119 8.38 8.01 39.46
N LYS A 120 7.70 7.38 38.50
CA LYS A 120 6.96 8.09 37.44
C LYS A 120 5.48 7.73 37.50
N MET A 121 4.63 8.73 37.26
CA MET A 121 3.23 8.49 36.92
C MET A 121 3.14 8.11 35.44
N GLN A 122 2.33 7.10 35.14
CA GLN A 122 1.99 6.68 33.79
C GLN A 122 0.47 6.69 33.63
N GLY A 123 -0.02 6.89 32.41
CA GLY A 123 -1.45 7.01 32.11
C GLY A 123 -1.94 8.44 32.20
N ILE A 124 -3.26 8.62 32.16
CA ILE A 124 -3.88 9.91 31.85
C ILE A 124 -4.86 10.30 32.96
N ASP A 125 -4.59 11.44 33.61
CA ASP A 125 -5.51 12.06 34.58
C ASP A 125 -6.68 12.77 33.87
N GLY A 126 -7.78 13.02 34.57
CA GLY A 126 -8.99 13.59 34.00
C GLY A 126 -8.80 14.99 33.42
N ASP A 127 -7.96 15.82 34.05
CA ASP A 127 -7.65 17.19 33.64
C ASP A 127 -6.58 17.28 32.53
N THR A 128 -5.99 16.15 32.14
CA THR A 128 -4.94 16.11 31.12
C THR A 128 -5.54 16.35 29.74
N LYS A 129 -5.00 17.33 29.00
CA LYS A 129 -5.31 17.56 27.58
C LYS A 129 -4.77 16.41 26.74
N VAL A 130 -5.67 15.64 26.14
CA VAL A 130 -5.36 14.43 25.35
C VAL A 130 -5.55 14.63 23.86
N GLU A 131 -6.36 15.62 23.46
CA GLU A 131 -6.48 16.05 22.09
C GLU A 131 -5.93 17.47 22.03
N LEU A 132 -4.73 17.62 21.45
CA LEU A 132 -3.93 18.83 21.60
C LEU A 132 -4.34 19.97 20.66
N VAL A 133 -5.04 19.71 19.55
CA VAL A 133 -5.39 20.76 18.58
C VAL A 133 -6.57 21.58 19.11
N SER A 134 -7.66 20.94 19.54
CA SER A 134 -8.79 21.64 20.18
C SER A 134 -8.61 21.79 21.70
N GLY A 135 -7.59 21.16 22.28
CA GLY A 135 -7.23 21.30 23.69
C GLY A 135 -8.16 20.56 24.66
N ILE A 136 -8.81 19.49 24.21
CA ILE A 136 -9.82 18.73 24.98
C ILE A 136 -9.13 17.84 26.02
N THR A 137 -9.62 17.92 27.26
CA THR A 137 -9.16 17.05 28.37
C THR A 137 -9.79 15.66 28.34
N LYS A 138 -9.19 14.69 29.03
CA LYS A 138 -9.76 13.34 29.16
C LYS A 138 -11.19 13.37 29.71
N SER A 139 -11.46 14.17 30.74
CA SER A 139 -12.78 14.30 31.35
C SER A 139 -13.82 14.90 30.40
N GLU A 140 -13.43 15.88 29.57
CA GLU A 140 -14.30 16.50 28.56
C GLU A 140 -14.53 15.58 27.35
N LEU A 141 -13.55 14.74 27.01
CA LEU A 141 -13.62 13.85 25.85
C LEU A 141 -14.69 12.76 26.04
N VAL A 142 -14.86 12.24 27.26
CA VAL A 142 -15.79 11.14 27.57
C VAL A 142 -17.23 11.45 27.13
N PRO A 143 -17.87 12.56 27.56
CA PRO A 143 -19.24 12.88 27.18
C PRO A 143 -19.38 13.48 25.77
N LYS A 144 -18.29 13.88 25.09
CA LYS A 144 -18.37 14.57 23.80
C LYS A 144 -18.81 13.63 22.67
N GLY A 145 -19.81 14.05 21.89
CA GLY A 145 -20.33 13.33 20.72
C GLY A 145 -19.92 13.94 19.38
N ASP A 146 -19.64 15.25 19.32
CA ASP A 146 -19.38 15.94 18.06
C ASP A 146 -17.87 16.17 17.85
N PHE A 147 -17.36 15.79 16.67
CA PHE A 147 -15.94 15.83 16.36
C PHE A 147 -15.67 16.34 14.95
N CYS A 148 -14.65 17.19 14.81
CA CYS A 148 -13.96 17.35 13.53
C CYS A 148 -12.92 16.22 13.40
N PHE A 149 -13.09 15.33 12.42
CA PHE A 149 -12.38 14.05 12.41
C PHE A 149 -10.86 14.21 12.29
N HIS A 150 -10.37 15.01 11.34
CA HIS A 150 -8.94 15.22 11.15
C HIS A 150 -8.29 15.93 12.35
N THR A 151 -8.98 16.94 12.91
CA THR A 151 -8.53 17.68 14.10
C THR A 151 -8.38 16.74 15.29
N PHE A 152 -9.42 15.95 15.58
CA PHE A 152 -9.40 14.98 16.68
C PHE A 152 -8.23 14.00 16.52
N LEU A 153 -8.08 13.46 15.31
CA LEU A 153 -7.06 12.45 15.04
C LEU A 153 -5.64 13.01 15.19
N ALA A 154 -5.40 14.22 14.64
CA ALA A 154 -4.13 14.94 14.78
C ALA A 154 -3.80 15.27 16.25
N GLY A 155 -4.78 15.72 17.03
CA GLY A 155 -4.53 16.08 18.44
C GLY A 155 -4.20 14.89 19.31
N VAL A 156 -4.90 13.77 19.13
CA VAL A 156 -4.58 12.52 19.85
C VAL A 156 -3.22 12.00 19.42
N PHE A 157 -2.90 12.06 18.12
CA PHE A 157 -1.57 11.71 17.61
C PHE A 157 -0.48 12.55 18.28
N LEU A 158 -0.61 13.87 18.29
CA LEU A 158 0.34 14.80 18.90
C LEU A 158 0.54 14.47 20.39
N TYR A 159 -0.52 14.15 21.12
CA TYR A 159 -0.40 13.67 22.49
C TYR A 159 0.43 12.39 22.58
N THR A 160 0.15 11.40 21.72
CA THR A 160 0.88 10.13 21.75
C THR A 160 2.38 10.29 21.49
N VAL A 161 2.78 11.18 20.57
CA VAL A 161 4.20 11.35 20.20
C VAL A 161 4.98 12.23 21.17
N THR A 162 4.31 13.11 21.93
CA THR A 162 4.96 14.06 22.85
C THR A 162 4.87 13.68 24.32
N ASN A 163 3.77 13.06 24.76
CA ASN A 163 3.44 12.85 26.18
C ASN A 163 3.42 11.38 26.62
N THR A 164 3.65 10.43 25.71
CA THR A 164 3.61 8.99 26.04
C THR A 164 4.94 8.29 25.76
N THR A 165 5.12 7.11 26.35
CA THR A 165 6.24 6.21 26.04
C THR A 165 5.69 4.98 25.36
N ASN A 166 6.06 4.72 24.10
CA ASN A 166 5.43 3.66 23.32
C ASN A 166 5.48 2.28 23.98
N ARG A 167 6.58 1.95 24.66
CA ARG A 167 6.76 0.67 25.38
C ARG A 167 5.72 0.40 26.46
N THR A 168 5.04 1.41 27.01
CA THR A 168 4.02 1.19 28.06
C THR A 168 2.78 0.46 27.52
N GLY A 169 2.52 0.55 26.21
CA GLY A 169 1.43 -0.16 25.55
C GLY A 169 1.65 -1.66 25.35
N LYS A 170 2.86 -2.19 25.60
CA LYS A 170 3.22 -3.58 25.27
C LYS A 170 2.29 -4.63 25.89
N ALA A 171 1.81 -4.38 27.11
CA ALA A 171 0.91 -5.30 27.81
C ALA A 171 -0.52 -5.30 27.23
N THR A 172 -0.97 -4.19 26.65
CA THR A 172 -2.35 -4.01 26.18
C THR A 172 -2.49 -4.03 24.67
N ILE A 173 -1.40 -3.91 23.90
CA ILE A 173 -1.47 -3.80 22.44
C ILE A 173 -2.18 -4.99 21.76
N LYS A 174 -2.06 -6.20 22.33
CA LYS A 174 -2.67 -7.41 21.79
C LYS A 174 -4.20 -7.43 21.88
N SER A 175 -4.82 -6.57 22.70
CA SER A 175 -6.28 -6.49 22.81
C SER A 175 -6.91 -5.52 21.81
N ILE A 176 -6.11 -4.79 21.04
CA ILE A 176 -6.60 -3.92 19.95
C ILE A 176 -6.58 -4.76 18.67
N THR A 177 -7.67 -5.48 18.44
CA THR A 177 -7.88 -6.32 17.25
C THR A 177 -8.99 -5.74 16.37
N ASP A 178 -9.19 -6.31 15.18
CA ASP A 178 -10.29 -5.91 14.30
C ASP A 178 -11.65 -6.14 14.98
N GLU A 179 -11.81 -7.21 15.77
CA GLU A 179 -13.02 -7.45 16.56
C GLU A 179 -13.24 -6.38 17.63
N TYR A 180 -12.16 -5.93 18.28
CA TYR A 180 -12.25 -4.82 19.24
C TYR A 180 -12.78 -3.55 18.56
N ILE A 181 -12.29 -3.22 17.36
CA ILE A 181 -12.80 -2.06 16.60
C ILE A 181 -14.26 -2.26 16.18
N LEU A 182 -14.60 -3.41 15.61
CA LEU A 182 -15.96 -3.71 15.13
C LEU A 182 -16.98 -3.77 16.26
N SER A 183 -16.56 -4.03 17.50
CA SER A 183 -17.43 -4.01 18.68
C SER A 183 -18.10 -2.64 18.93
N PHE A 184 -17.55 -1.55 18.38
CA PHE A 184 -18.11 -0.21 18.49
C PHE A 184 -19.21 0.10 17.46
N THR A 185 -19.49 -0.79 16.49
CA THR A 185 -20.52 -0.60 15.46
C THR A 185 -21.89 -0.20 16.01
N PRO A 186 -22.42 -0.78 17.11
CA PRO A 186 -23.71 -0.38 17.67
C PRO A 186 -23.74 1.06 18.23
N ARG A 187 -22.57 1.65 18.48
CA ARG A 187 -22.40 2.95 19.15
C ARG A 187 -22.04 4.09 18.19
N ILE A 188 -21.92 3.83 16.89
CA ILE A 188 -21.56 4.87 15.91
C ILE A 188 -22.58 6.03 15.87
N GLY A 189 -23.82 5.81 16.30
CA GLY A 189 -24.83 6.86 16.45
C GLY A 189 -24.52 7.89 17.56
N GLU A 190 -23.61 7.58 18.49
CA GLU A 190 -23.14 8.52 19.53
C GLU A 190 -22.23 9.61 18.97
N ILE A 191 -21.73 9.45 17.72
CA ILE A 191 -20.73 10.32 17.12
C ILE A 191 -21.31 11.10 15.94
N THR A 192 -21.21 12.42 16.01
CA THR A 192 -21.47 13.35 14.90
C THR A 192 -20.15 13.85 14.34
N LEU A 193 -19.99 13.81 13.01
CA LEU A 193 -18.83 14.39 12.35
C LEU A 193 -19.19 15.80 11.85
N LEU A 194 -18.34 16.77 12.16
CA LEU A 194 -18.47 18.15 11.71
C LEU A 194 -17.68 18.33 10.40
N GLU A 195 -18.25 19.02 9.42
CA GLU A 195 -17.58 19.38 8.16
C GLU A 195 -16.70 20.63 8.31
N ASP A 196 -15.68 20.73 7.46
CA ASP A 196 -14.63 21.74 7.50
C ASP A 196 -14.98 22.98 6.65
N ASP A 197 -14.94 24.18 7.23
CA ASP A 197 -14.94 25.56 6.70
C ASP A 197 -15.94 26.06 5.63
N GLU A 198 -16.58 25.24 4.78
CA GLU A 198 -17.70 25.71 3.95
C GLU A 198 -18.94 26.06 4.82
N ALA A 199 -19.11 25.33 5.92
CA ALA A 199 -20.06 25.68 6.96
C ALA A 199 -19.71 27.03 7.64
N LYS A 200 -18.43 27.39 7.79
CA LYS A 200 -18.03 28.71 8.33
C LYS A 200 -18.41 29.84 7.37
N ARG A 201 -18.24 29.64 6.05
CA ARG A 201 -18.64 30.61 5.02
C ARG A 201 -20.17 30.81 5.01
N GLY A 202 -20.93 29.72 5.01
CA GLY A 202 -22.40 29.77 5.08
C GLY A 202 -22.92 30.37 6.40
N SER A 203 -22.27 30.07 7.52
CA SER A 203 -22.62 30.61 8.84
C SER A 203 -22.30 32.10 8.97
N LEU A 204 -21.22 32.59 8.38
CA LEU A 204 -20.87 34.02 8.34
C LEU A 204 -21.85 34.81 7.49
N VAL A 205 -22.22 34.30 6.32
CA VAL A 205 -23.24 34.92 5.45
C VAL A 205 -24.58 35.00 6.17
N SER A 206 -24.95 33.95 6.90
CA SER A 206 -26.18 33.92 7.69
C SER A 206 -26.14 34.93 8.85
N ALA A 207 -25.04 34.98 9.61
CA ALA A 207 -24.87 35.91 10.73
C ALA A 207 -24.85 37.40 10.30
N VAL A 208 -24.25 37.71 9.14
CA VAL A 208 -24.23 39.08 8.60
C VAL A 208 -25.62 39.48 8.09
N LYS A 209 -26.38 38.55 7.48
CA LYS A 209 -27.77 38.78 7.05
C LYS A 209 -28.72 38.98 8.23
N GLU A 210 -28.58 38.21 9.32
CA GLU A 210 -29.39 38.31 10.54
C GLU A 210 -29.18 39.64 11.30
N SER A 211 -28.04 40.31 11.12
CA SER A 211 -27.76 41.63 11.71
C SER A 211 -28.59 42.78 11.09
N GLY A 212 -29.36 42.51 10.03
CA GLY A 212 -30.44 43.35 9.54
C GLY A 212 -30.04 44.70 8.91
N LYS A 213 -28.75 44.92 8.60
CA LYS A 213 -28.25 46.22 8.13
C LYS A 213 -27.61 46.24 6.74
N TYR A 214 -27.41 45.10 6.11
CA TYR A 214 -26.66 45.01 4.85
C TYR A 214 -27.27 44.00 3.88
N GLY A 215 -27.21 44.29 2.58
CA GLY A 215 -27.75 43.43 1.52
C GLY A 215 -26.91 42.18 1.26
N GLU A 216 -27.48 41.23 0.53
CA GLU A 216 -26.88 39.94 0.17
C GLU A 216 -25.52 40.09 -0.51
N GLU A 217 -25.42 41.06 -1.42
CA GLU A 217 -24.19 41.39 -2.16
C GLU A 217 -23.06 41.90 -1.25
N PHE A 218 -23.37 42.60 -0.15
CA PHE A 218 -22.35 43.08 0.79
C PHE A 218 -21.86 41.96 1.72
N ALA A 219 -22.76 41.07 2.16
CA ALA A 219 -22.43 39.94 3.02
C ALA A 219 -21.55 38.91 2.30
N GLU A 220 -21.85 38.62 1.03
CA GLU A 220 -21.02 37.75 0.19
C GLU A 220 -19.64 38.35 -0.09
N ASN A 221 -19.55 39.66 -0.36
CA ASN A 221 -18.27 40.33 -0.61
C ASN A 221 -17.36 40.36 0.63
N VAL A 222 -17.90 40.56 1.84
CA VAL A 222 -17.11 40.56 3.08
C VAL A 222 -16.67 39.14 3.47
N ALA A 223 -17.55 38.14 3.37
CA ALA A 223 -17.21 36.75 3.64
C ALA A 223 -16.20 36.21 2.62
N GLY A 224 -16.34 36.59 1.34
CA GLY A 224 -15.38 36.33 0.28
C GLY A 224 -14.01 36.93 0.57
N PHE A 225 -13.94 38.22 0.93
CA PHE A 225 -12.68 38.92 1.21
C PHE A 225 -11.92 38.35 2.42
N VAL A 226 -12.62 37.92 3.47
CA VAL A 226 -11.99 37.33 4.66
C VAL A 226 -11.47 35.91 4.37
N VAL A 227 -12.24 35.10 3.64
CA VAL A 227 -11.82 33.75 3.21
C VAL A 227 -10.67 33.82 2.19
N ASP A 228 -10.70 34.76 1.24
CA ASP A 228 -9.62 34.97 0.28
C ASP A 228 -8.33 35.46 0.94
N ARG A 229 -8.40 36.27 2.01
CA ARG A 229 -7.23 36.65 2.81
C ARG A 229 -6.61 35.48 3.57
N ILE A 230 -7.44 34.51 3.99
CA ILE A 230 -6.99 33.27 4.63
C ILE A 230 -6.38 32.32 3.59
N ASN A 231 -6.97 32.23 2.40
CA ASN A 231 -6.51 31.34 1.34
C ASN A 231 -5.30 31.87 0.57
N GLN A 232 -5.11 33.19 0.47
CA GLN A 232 -3.87 33.78 -0.06
C GLN A 232 -2.63 33.51 0.82
N LEU A 233 -2.81 32.95 2.03
CA LEU A 233 -1.71 32.43 2.87
C LEU A 233 -1.41 30.94 2.61
N ALA A 234 -2.21 30.23 1.79
CA ALA A 234 -2.00 28.83 1.42
C ALA A 234 -1.75 28.68 -0.10
N LEU A 235 -0.68 27.96 -0.49
CA LEU A 235 -0.23 27.82 -1.89
C LEU A 235 -1.08 26.85 -2.75
N PRO A 236 -1.04 26.96 -4.10
CA PRO A 236 -2.06 26.43 -5.01
C PRO A 236 -1.93 24.94 -5.39
N SER A 237 -3.06 24.45 -5.91
CA SER A 237 -3.54 23.09 -6.21
C SER A 237 -2.56 22.10 -6.85
N LYS A 238 -2.49 20.89 -6.27
CA LYS A 238 -2.07 19.67 -6.97
C LYS A 238 -3.28 18.97 -7.55
N GLN A 239 -3.11 18.39 -8.74
CA GLN A 239 -4.02 17.37 -9.28
C GLN A 239 -4.16 16.23 -8.26
N ASP A 240 -5.17 15.38 -8.43
CA ASP A 240 -5.33 14.17 -7.59
C ASP A 240 -4.19 13.18 -7.92
N ASP A 241 -3.00 13.49 -7.39
CA ASP A 241 -1.71 12.83 -7.67
C ASP A 241 -1.83 11.32 -7.39
N SER A 242 -2.74 10.92 -6.50
CA SER A 242 -3.00 9.51 -6.15
C SER A 242 -3.66 8.73 -7.29
N LEU A 243 -4.72 9.27 -7.89
CA LEU A 243 -5.42 8.61 -9.00
C LEU A 243 -4.54 8.58 -10.25
N LEU A 244 -3.83 9.67 -10.55
CA LEU A 244 -2.91 9.74 -11.69
C LEU A 244 -1.78 8.71 -11.57
N VAL A 245 -1.16 8.59 -10.39
CA VAL A 245 -0.11 7.60 -10.14
C VAL A 245 -0.65 6.18 -10.25
N THR A 246 -1.87 5.93 -9.78
CA THR A 246 -2.51 4.60 -9.86
C THR A 246 -2.72 4.19 -11.31
N LEU A 247 -3.38 5.03 -12.11
CA LEU A 247 -3.66 4.75 -13.52
C LEU A 247 -2.37 4.65 -14.36
N LEU A 248 -1.37 5.50 -14.08
CA LEU A 248 -0.06 5.39 -14.73
C LEU A 248 0.68 4.11 -14.31
N SER A 249 0.54 3.63 -13.08
CA SER A 249 1.16 2.37 -12.65
C SER A 249 0.50 1.18 -13.35
N GLU A 250 -0.83 1.16 -13.44
CA GLU A 250 -1.59 0.14 -14.18
C GLU A 250 -1.19 0.09 -15.66
N ALA A 251 -1.02 1.25 -16.29
CA ALA A 251 -0.57 1.37 -17.67
C ALA A 251 0.97 1.27 -17.84
N ASN A 252 1.70 0.90 -16.79
CA ASN A 252 3.17 0.79 -16.77
C ASN A 252 3.90 2.06 -17.28
N GLY A 253 3.36 3.22 -16.95
CA GLY A 253 3.86 4.53 -17.32
C GLY A 253 3.65 4.88 -18.79
N ASN A 254 2.70 4.25 -19.47
CA ASN A 254 2.40 4.50 -20.89
C ASN A 254 1.00 5.07 -21.08
N CYS A 255 0.79 5.77 -22.19
CA CYS A 255 -0.53 6.16 -22.68
C CYS A 255 -1.33 4.90 -23.00
N LEU A 256 -2.54 4.77 -22.45
CA LEU A 256 -3.35 3.56 -22.64
C LEU A 256 -3.71 3.32 -24.11
N LYS A 257 -3.95 4.38 -24.89
CA LYS A 257 -4.36 4.26 -26.31
C LYS A 257 -3.20 4.02 -27.27
N CYS A 258 -2.13 4.81 -27.19
CA CYS A 258 -1.04 4.77 -28.19
C CYS A 258 0.27 4.14 -27.70
N GLY A 259 0.35 3.76 -26.42
CA GLY A 259 1.57 3.18 -25.83
C GLY A 259 2.73 4.16 -25.64
N LYS A 260 2.57 5.45 -25.97
CA LYS A 260 3.59 6.49 -25.75
C LYS A 260 4.00 6.52 -24.28
N LYS A 261 5.30 6.53 -24.01
CA LYS A 261 5.85 6.56 -22.65
C LYS A 261 5.61 7.92 -21.97
N LEU A 262 4.87 7.92 -20.87
CA LEU A 262 4.50 9.09 -20.07
C LEU A 262 5.32 9.18 -18.76
N GLY A 263 5.76 8.02 -18.26
CA GLY A 263 6.51 7.89 -17.01
C GLY A 263 5.61 7.88 -15.78
N ILE A 264 6.05 7.21 -14.72
CA ILE A 264 5.35 7.15 -13.43
C ILE A 264 5.97 8.20 -12.51
N PRO A 265 5.19 9.16 -11.95
CA PRO A 265 5.69 10.15 -11.02
C PRO A 265 6.28 9.47 -9.78
N LYS A 266 7.54 9.77 -9.45
CA LYS A 266 8.17 9.32 -8.19
C LYS A 266 8.39 10.52 -7.29
N ARG A 267 7.96 10.41 -6.02
CA ARG A 267 8.33 11.30 -4.89
C ARG A 267 8.38 12.79 -5.28
N GLY A 268 7.23 13.40 -5.54
CA GLY A 268 7.13 14.86 -5.69
C GLY A 268 7.77 15.47 -6.94
N LYS A 269 8.07 14.67 -7.98
CA LYS A 269 8.42 15.19 -9.31
C LYS A 269 7.23 15.11 -10.28
N VAL A 270 7.09 16.15 -11.09
CA VAL A 270 6.13 16.29 -12.20
C VAL A 270 6.32 15.13 -13.21
N PRO A 271 5.25 14.63 -13.85
CA PRO A 271 5.32 13.61 -14.91
C PRO A 271 6.37 13.93 -15.98
N VAL A 272 6.99 12.91 -16.57
CA VAL A 272 8.05 13.07 -17.59
C VAL A 272 7.45 13.40 -18.98
N GLY A 273 6.14 13.20 -19.18
CA GLY A 273 5.40 13.60 -20.37
C GLY A 273 4.03 14.22 -20.03
N ASN A 274 3.55 15.11 -20.90
CA ASN A 274 2.22 15.72 -20.79
C ASN A 274 1.14 14.63 -20.91
N CYS A 275 0.40 14.42 -19.82
CA CYS A 275 -0.69 13.47 -19.76
C CYS A 275 -1.81 14.00 -18.87
N GLU A 276 -3.02 13.47 -19.08
CA GLU A 276 -4.19 13.83 -18.30
C GLU A 276 -5.08 12.61 -18.07
N ILE A 277 -5.91 12.70 -17.03
CA ILE A 277 -6.95 11.71 -16.72
C ILE A 277 -8.16 12.07 -17.58
N VAL A 278 -8.65 11.11 -18.35
CA VAL A 278 -9.86 11.23 -19.18
C VAL A 278 -10.87 10.18 -18.76
N TYR A 279 -12.15 10.54 -18.72
CA TYR A 279 -13.22 9.61 -18.37
C TYR A 279 -13.94 9.11 -19.63
N LEU A 280 -13.86 7.80 -19.85
CA LEU A 280 -14.50 7.12 -20.98
C LEU A 280 -15.95 6.78 -20.63
N LYS A 281 -16.87 7.70 -20.93
CA LYS A 281 -18.30 7.54 -20.63
C LYS A 281 -19.02 6.85 -21.78
N GLN A 282 -19.74 5.77 -21.49
CA GLN A 282 -20.66 5.11 -22.42
C GLN A 282 -21.99 5.85 -22.54
N SER A 283 -22.35 6.64 -21.52
CA SER A 283 -23.54 7.49 -21.56
C SER A 283 -23.26 8.90 -21.00
N PRO A 284 -23.95 9.96 -21.47
CA PRO A 284 -23.72 11.32 -21.00
C PRO A 284 -23.95 11.53 -19.50
N ASN A 285 -24.76 10.68 -18.87
CA ASN A 285 -25.13 10.76 -17.45
C ASN A 285 -24.30 9.82 -16.55
N GLU A 286 -23.28 9.16 -17.10
CA GLU A 286 -22.40 8.29 -16.35
C GLU A 286 -21.51 9.09 -15.40
N SER A 287 -21.44 8.66 -14.14
CA SER A 287 -20.62 9.31 -13.12
C SER A 287 -19.13 9.06 -13.37
N GLU A 288 -18.30 10.05 -13.08
CA GLU A 288 -16.85 9.93 -13.18
C GLU A 288 -16.34 9.12 -11.99
N CYS A 289 -15.72 7.98 -12.27
CA CYS A 289 -15.25 7.05 -11.25
C CYS A 289 -13.96 6.35 -11.68
N TYR A 290 -13.38 5.57 -10.76
CA TYR A 290 -12.17 4.83 -11.05
C TYR A 290 -12.37 3.85 -12.20
N GLU A 291 -13.55 3.30 -12.43
CA GLU A 291 -13.86 2.28 -13.44
C GLU A 291 -13.88 2.85 -14.86
N ASN A 292 -14.13 4.15 -15.06
CA ASN A 292 -14.10 4.80 -16.37
C ASN A 292 -12.97 5.82 -16.57
N ALA A 293 -12.13 6.09 -15.55
CA ALA A 293 -10.93 6.94 -15.67
C ALA A 293 -9.74 6.26 -16.39
N VAL A 294 -9.11 6.89 -17.38
CA VAL A 294 -7.89 6.41 -18.05
C VAL A 294 -6.87 7.52 -18.19
N VAL A 295 -5.58 7.17 -18.32
CA VAL A 295 -4.53 8.16 -18.59
C VAL A 295 -4.11 8.11 -20.05
N LEU A 296 -4.17 9.28 -20.70
CA LEU A 296 -3.83 9.46 -22.11
C LEU A 296 -2.81 10.60 -22.29
N CYS A 297 -2.06 10.56 -23.39
CA CYS A 297 -1.23 11.69 -23.78
C CYS A 297 -2.11 12.89 -24.18
N THR A 298 -1.80 14.05 -23.62
CA THR A 298 -2.53 15.31 -23.89
C THR A 298 -2.39 15.75 -25.34
N ASP A 299 -1.26 15.43 -25.98
CA ASP A 299 -0.93 15.92 -27.32
C ASP A 299 -1.78 15.27 -28.43
N GLU A 300 -2.27 14.04 -28.23
CA GLU A 300 -2.87 13.25 -29.32
C GLU A 300 -4.11 12.46 -28.88
N CYS A 301 -4.02 11.69 -27.79
CA CYS A 301 -5.04 10.69 -27.48
C CYS A 301 -6.20 11.24 -26.65
N ALA A 302 -5.94 12.16 -25.72
CA ALA A 302 -6.98 12.74 -24.88
C ALA A 302 -8.05 13.52 -25.68
N PRO A 303 -7.68 14.36 -26.68
CA PRO A 303 -8.67 15.08 -27.49
C PRO A 303 -9.61 14.16 -28.29
N LEU A 304 -9.12 12.97 -28.68
CA LEU A 304 -9.87 12.02 -29.51
C LEU A 304 -11.01 11.34 -28.77
N VAL A 305 -11.00 11.31 -27.43
CA VAL A 305 -12.06 10.66 -26.65
C VAL A 305 -13.43 11.26 -26.93
N SER A 306 -13.50 12.57 -27.19
CA SER A 306 -14.76 13.27 -27.51
C SER A 306 -15.42 12.84 -28.83
N VAL A 307 -14.66 12.18 -29.72
CA VAL A 307 -15.11 11.76 -31.06
C VAL A 307 -14.98 10.25 -31.28
N MET A 308 -14.57 9.50 -30.26
CA MET A 308 -14.46 8.04 -30.33
C MET A 308 -15.85 7.39 -30.41
N SER A 309 -15.93 6.29 -31.14
CA SER A 309 -17.13 5.46 -31.18
C SER A 309 -17.33 4.66 -29.89
N GLU A 310 -18.56 4.23 -29.62
CA GLU A 310 -18.88 3.36 -28.46
C GLU A 310 -18.01 2.09 -28.45
N ILE A 311 -17.75 1.51 -29.63
CA ILE A 311 -16.89 0.31 -29.78
C ILE A 311 -15.45 0.62 -29.34
N GLU A 312 -14.89 1.75 -29.76
CA GLU A 312 -13.53 2.13 -29.38
C GLU A 312 -13.41 2.48 -27.89
N ILE A 313 -14.48 3.02 -27.30
CA ILE A 313 -14.56 3.28 -25.85
C ILE A 313 -14.58 1.95 -25.08
N ASP A 314 -15.38 0.99 -25.54
CA ASP A 314 -15.48 -0.35 -24.93
C ASP A 314 -14.13 -1.08 -24.99
N GLU A 315 -13.46 -1.05 -26.15
CA GLU A 315 -12.13 -1.63 -26.31
C GLU A 315 -11.11 -1.02 -25.34
N LEU A 316 -11.10 0.32 -25.18
CA LEU A 316 -10.19 0.97 -24.23
C LEU A 316 -10.52 0.65 -22.76
N LEU A 317 -11.81 0.52 -22.42
CA LEU A 317 -12.25 0.14 -21.08
C LEU A 317 -11.89 -1.32 -20.76
N GLU A 318 -11.92 -2.22 -21.75
CA GLU A 318 -11.41 -3.59 -21.61
C GLU A 318 -9.89 -3.59 -21.41
N ASP A 319 -9.15 -2.80 -22.18
CA ASP A 319 -7.70 -2.66 -22.03
C ASP A 319 -7.31 -2.13 -20.65
N LYS A 320 -8.04 -1.14 -20.15
CA LYS A 320 -7.87 -0.65 -18.78
C LYS A 320 -8.11 -1.74 -17.75
N ARG A 321 -9.25 -2.46 -17.81
CA ARG A 321 -9.57 -3.54 -16.88
C ARG A 321 -8.48 -4.61 -16.89
N ARG A 322 -7.93 -4.91 -18.08
CA ARG A 322 -6.79 -5.82 -18.25
C ARG A 322 -5.54 -5.30 -17.54
N CYS A 323 -5.16 -4.03 -17.75
CA CYS A 323 -4.03 -3.39 -17.06
C CYS A 323 -4.19 -3.39 -15.53
N ALA A 324 -5.36 -3.02 -15.01
CA ALA A 324 -5.66 -3.04 -13.58
C ALA A 324 -5.56 -4.45 -12.98
N ASN A 325 -6.08 -5.47 -13.67
CA ASN A 325 -5.97 -6.86 -13.25
C ASN A 325 -4.51 -7.35 -13.21
N ILE A 326 -3.71 -6.98 -14.22
CA ILE A 326 -2.27 -7.30 -14.26
C ILE A 326 -1.54 -6.62 -13.10
N GLN A 327 -1.80 -5.34 -12.85
CA GLN A 327 -1.15 -4.60 -11.77
C GLN A 327 -1.55 -5.15 -10.38
N ALA A 328 -2.84 -5.39 -10.14
CA ALA A 328 -3.32 -6.01 -8.91
C ALA A 328 -2.69 -7.39 -8.67
N PHE A 329 -2.38 -8.13 -9.74
CA PHE A 329 -1.64 -9.38 -9.65
C PHE A 329 -0.15 -9.18 -9.39
N LEU A 330 0.51 -8.23 -10.05
CA LEU A 330 1.90 -7.87 -9.76
C LEU A 330 2.07 -7.43 -8.32
N ASP A 331 1.08 -6.74 -7.75
CA ASP A 331 1.05 -6.34 -6.34
C ASP A 331 0.86 -7.56 -5.43
N ARG A 332 -0.05 -8.49 -5.77
CA ARG A 332 -0.21 -9.76 -5.06
C ARG A 332 1.05 -10.61 -5.07
N ILE A 333 1.72 -10.76 -6.21
CA ILE A 333 3.01 -11.46 -6.32
C ILE A 333 4.11 -10.70 -5.59
N SER A 334 4.09 -9.37 -5.61
CA SER A 334 5.07 -8.55 -4.90
C SER A 334 4.91 -8.66 -3.38
N GLY A 335 3.71 -8.94 -2.90
CA GLY A 335 3.41 -9.29 -1.51
C GLY A 335 3.81 -10.72 -1.11
N ILE A 336 4.15 -11.59 -2.06
CA ILE A 336 4.70 -12.93 -1.74
C ILE A 336 6.15 -12.74 -1.31
N LYS A 337 6.34 -12.69 0.01
CA LYS A 337 7.65 -12.91 0.63
C LYS A 337 7.95 -14.40 0.47
N PHE A 338 8.96 -14.74 -0.34
CA PHE A 338 9.48 -16.09 -0.33
C PHE A 338 9.98 -16.39 1.09
N PRO A 339 9.48 -17.44 1.75
CA PRO A 339 9.91 -17.77 3.11
C PRO A 339 11.44 -17.96 3.18
N GLU A 340 12.06 -17.76 4.35
CA GLU A 340 13.51 -17.91 4.58
C GLU A 340 14.04 -19.27 4.09
N GLU A 341 13.14 -20.25 4.04
CA GLU A 341 13.26 -21.59 3.51
C GLU A 341 13.65 -21.60 2.02
N ILE A 342 13.04 -20.77 1.15
CA ILE A 342 13.40 -20.67 -0.28
C ILE A 342 14.78 -20.06 -0.45
N GLU A 343 15.11 -19.07 0.39
CA GLU A 343 16.44 -18.49 0.42
C GLU A 343 17.50 -19.53 0.83
N ALA A 344 17.18 -20.41 1.78
CA ALA A 344 18.03 -21.54 2.14
C ALA A 344 18.23 -22.52 0.96
N VAL A 345 17.15 -22.88 0.25
CA VAL A 345 17.21 -23.72 -0.97
C VAL A 345 18.13 -23.07 -2.01
N LEU A 346 17.92 -21.78 -2.33
CA LEU A 346 18.68 -21.06 -3.35
C LEU A 346 20.16 -20.93 -3.00
N ARG A 347 20.49 -20.67 -1.73
CA ARG A 347 21.88 -20.59 -1.24
C ARG A 347 22.57 -21.94 -1.33
N GLU A 348 21.86 -23.02 -1.05
CA GLU A 348 22.42 -24.36 -1.12
C GLU A 348 22.61 -24.85 -2.56
N VAL A 349 21.63 -24.59 -3.43
CA VAL A 349 21.75 -24.82 -4.88
C VAL A 349 22.93 -24.02 -5.45
N HIS A 350 23.07 -22.75 -5.07
CA HIS A 350 24.20 -21.91 -5.51
C HIS A 350 25.57 -22.44 -5.04
N LYS A 351 25.67 -23.02 -3.83
CA LYS A 351 26.92 -23.61 -3.31
C LYS A 351 27.26 -24.93 -4.01
N THR A 352 26.24 -25.73 -4.32
CA THR A 352 26.41 -27.11 -4.83
C THR A 352 26.47 -27.21 -6.35
N LYS A 353 26.03 -26.17 -7.09
CA LYS A 353 25.96 -26.18 -8.56
C LYS A 353 27.29 -26.50 -9.29
N ASN A 354 28.43 -26.29 -8.63
CA ASN A 354 29.77 -26.49 -9.18
C ASN A 354 30.57 -27.59 -8.45
N ALA A 355 29.93 -28.40 -7.60
CA ALA A 355 30.60 -29.46 -6.88
C ALA A 355 31.17 -30.53 -7.84
N LYS A 356 32.36 -31.06 -7.53
CA LYS A 356 32.97 -32.17 -8.28
C LYS A 356 32.29 -33.48 -7.88
N GLY A 357 32.04 -34.37 -8.85
CA GLY A 357 31.46 -35.70 -8.60
C GLY A 357 29.93 -35.72 -8.49
N LEU A 358 29.25 -34.69 -9.00
CA LEU A 358 27.78 -34.70 -9.14
C LEU A 358 27.35 -35.88 -10.02
N GLU A 359 26.44 -36.70 -9.50
CA GLU A 359 25.86 -37.79 -10.29
C GLU A 359 25.02 -37.21 -11.44
N GLY A 360 25.29 -37.69 -12.65
CA GLY A 360 24.45 -37.40 -13.81
C GLY A 360 23.01 -37.88 -13.59
N THR A 361 22.07 -37.13 -14.14
CA THR A 361 20.64 -37.47 -14.10
C THR A 361 20.36 -38.60 -15.10
N SER A 362 19.46 -39.52 -14.75
CA SER A 362 19.14 -40.65 -15.64
C SER A 362 18.44 -40.16 -16.91
N VAL A 363 18.68 -40.85 -18.04
CA VAL A 363 18.07 -40.50 -19.33
C VAL A 363 16.53 -40.54 -19.26
N THR A 364 15.97 -41.46 -18.47
CA THR A 364 14.52 -41.58 -18.23
C THR A 364 13.92 -40.35 -17.53
N ASP A 365 14.62 -39.75 -16.57
CA ASP A 365 14.18 -38.52 -15.88
C ASP A 365 14.30 -37.28 -16.78
N LEU A 366 15.08 -37.34 -17.87
CA LEU A 366 15.28 -36.27 -18.84
C LEU A 366 14.27 -36.31 -19.99
N VAL A 367 13.86 -37.50 -20.42
CA VAL A 367 12.85 -37.71 -21.48
C VAL A 367 11.47 -37.16 -21.08
N GLU A 368 11.12 -37.16 -19.80
CA GLU A 368 9.90 -36.52 -19.29
C GLU A 368 9.96 -34.98 -19.36
N ILE A 369 11.17 -34.40 -19.33
CA ILE A 369 11.40 -32.95 -19.45
C ILE A 369 11.21 -32.49 -20.90
N GLU A 370 11.74 -33.29 -21.85
CA GLU A 370 11.67 -32.96 -23.27
C GLU A 370 10.24 -32.88 -23.82
N ARG A 371 9.28 -33.56 -23.19
CA ARG A 371 7.87 -33.59 -23.61
C ARG A 371 7.02 -32.44 -23.05
N LYS A 372 7.51 -31.70 -22.05
CA LYS A 372 6.72 -30.68 -21.33
C LYS A 372 6.95 -29.24 -21.79
N ILE A 373 8.11 -28.96 -22.39
CA ILE A 373 8.47 -27.61 -22.85
C ILE A 373 8.45 -27.61 -24.38
N HIS A 374 7.59 -26.78 -24.98
CA HIS A 374 7.46 -26.71 -26.44
C HIS A 374 8.42 -25.71 -27.08
N GLU A 375 8.86 -24.69 -26.34
CA GLU A 375 9.80 -23.68 -26.83
C GLU A 375 11.23 -24.25 -26.86
N PRO A 376 11.88 -24.36 -28.03
CA PRO A 376 13.17 -25.05 -28.18
C PRO A 376 14.32 -24.45 -27.36
N TYR A 377 14.40 -23.12 -27.23
CA TYR A 377 15.52 -22.45 -26.56
C TYR A 377 15.48 -22.63 -25.03
N LEU A 378 14.30 -22.46 -24.43
CA LEU A 378 14.00 -22.70 -23.03
C LEU A 378 14.18 -24.17 -22.69
N LYS A 379 13.76 -25.07 -23.59
CA LYS A 379 13.98 -26.50 -23.48
C LYS A 379 15.46 -26.84 -23.39
N ASP A 380 16.29 -26.32 -24.29
CA ASP A 380 17.74 -26.55 -24.26
C ASP A 380 18.41 -25.95 -23.02
N LYS A 381 18.01 -24.73 -22.62
CA LYS A 381 18.52 -24.04 -21.42
C LYS A 381 18.20 -24.80 -20.13
N ILE A 382 16.97 -25.27 -19.98
CA ILE A 382 16.52 -26.05 -18.82
C ILE A 382 17.16 -27.44 -18.84
N ASN A 383 17.19 -28.13 -19.97
CA ASN A 383 17.79 -29.47 -20.08
C ASN A 383 19.29 -29.48 -19.74
N ALA A 384 20.06 -28.52 -20.22
CA ALA A 384 21.48 -28.40 -19.91
C ALA A 384 21.73 -28.22 -18.40
N SER A 385 20.89 -27.44 -17.73
CA SER A 385 20.97 -27.18 -16.29
C SER A 385 20.50 -28.39 -15.47
N MET A 386 19.42 -29.06 -15.91
CA MET A 386 18.79 -30.18 -15.21
C MET A 386 19.58 -31.49 -15.35
N ALA A 387 20.22 -31.76 -16.50
CA ALA A 387 21.02 -32.97 -16.71
C ALA A 387 22.11 -33.17 -15.65
N ARG A 388 22.70 -32.08 -15.16
CA ARG A 388 23.77 -32.09 -14.16
C ARG A 388 23.28 -31.94 -12.72
N LEU A 389 22.17 -31.24 -12.49
CA LEU A 389 21.80 -30.76 -11.14
C LEU A 389 20.47 -31.31 -10.62
N TYR A 390 19.68 -32.00 -11.44
CA TYR A 390 18.33 -32.40 -11.08
C TYR A 390 18.27 -33.30 -9.83
N LYS A 391 19.10 -34.34 -9.74
CA LYS A 391 19.16 -35.21 -8.54
C LYS A 391 19.51 -34.41 -7.28
N THR A 392 20.51 -33.53 -7.36
CA THR A 392 20.96 -32.71 -6.24
C THR A 392 19.87 -31.73 -5.79
N VAL A 393 19.24 -31.02 -6.72
CA VAL A 393 18.14 -30.10 -6.43
C VAL A 393 16.93 -30.85 -5.86
N LYS A 394 16.60 -32.04 -6.39
CA LYS A 394 15.53 -32.89 -5.89
C LYS A 394 15.78 -33.32 -4.44
N VAL A 395 17.01 -33.73 -4.11
CA VAL A 395 17.40 -34.10 -2.74
C VAL A 395 17.34 -32.89 -1.81
N ILE A 396 17.84 -31.72 -2.24
CA ILE A 396 17.78 -30.48 -1.45
C ILE A 396 16.31 -30.10 -1.18
N CYS A 397 15.45 -30.07 -2.21
CA CYS A 397 14.04 -29.76 -2.06
C CYS A 397 13.30 -30.79 -1.20
N ALA A 398 13.55 -32.10 -1.36
CA ALA A 398 12.90 -33.14 -0.56
C ALA A 398 13.32 -33.12 0.91
N ARG A 399 14.59 -32.81 1.19
CA ARG A 399 15.08 -32.64 2.56
C ARG A 399 14.44 -31.41 3.21
N LEU A 400 14.35 -30.30 2.49
CA LEU A 400 13.76 -29.05 2.99
C LEU A 400 12.22 -29.12 3.07
N GLU A 401 11.55 -29.92 2.24
CA GLU A 401 10.13 -30.31 2.42
C GLU A 401 9.91 -30.97 3.80
N GLN A 402 10.85 -31.84 4.23
CA GLN A 402 10.76 -32.57 5.51
C GLN A 402 11.24 -31.76 6.73
N GLU A 403 12.28 -30.94 6.58
CA GLU A 403 12.92 -30.22 7.71
C GLU A 403 12.19 -28.93 8.08
N ILE A 404 11.60 -28.23 7.11
CA ILE A 404 11.05 -26.88 7.29
C ILE A 404 9.67 -26.67 6.63
N GLY A 405 9.03 -27.74 6.12
CA GLY A 405 7.65 -27.67 5.60
C GLY A 405 7.50 -26.87 4.30
N PHE A 406 8.54 -26.84 3.45
CA PHE A 406 8.51 -26.17 2.15
C PHE A 406 7.40 -26.74 1.24
N ASP A 407 6.36 -25.97 0.91
CA ASP A 407 5.25 -26.45 0.06
C ASP A 407 5.50 -26.20 -1.43
N THR A 408 5.88 -27.25 -2.16
CA THR A 408 6.06 -27.19 -3.62
C THR A 408 4.76 -26.98 -4.40
N ASN A 409 3.59 -27.18 -3.79
CA ASN A 409 2.29 -26.93 -4.44
C ASN A 409 1.95 -25.44 -4.55
N MET A 410 2.48 -24.60 -3.65
CA MET A 410 2.32 -23.14 -3.69
C MET A 410 2.80 -22.54 -5.02
N PHE A 411 3.94 -23.04 -5.53
CA PHE A 411 4.47 -22.64 -6.84
C PHE A 411 3.61 -23.14 -8.01
N GLY A 412 3.00 -24.32 -7.88
CA GLY A 412 2.04 -24.83 -8.85
C GLY A 412 0.80 -23.94 -9.02
N GLY A 413 0.32 -23.34 -7.92
CA GLY A 413 -0.79 -22.38 -7.94
C GLY A 413 -0.43 -21.04 -8.61
N LEU A 414 0.79 -20.53 -8.38
CA LEU A 414 1.29 -19.31 -9.01
C LEU A 414 1.45 -19.48 -10.53
N MET A 415 1.98 -20.63 -10.96
CA MET A 415 2.14 -20.97 -12.37
C MET A 415 0.80 -21.14 -13.08
N ARG A 416 -0.17 -21.81 -12.46
CA ARG A 416 -1.53 -21.99 -12.98
C ARG A 416 -2.22 -20.65 -13.23
N SER A 417 -2.04 -19.73 -12.30
CA SER A 417 -2.55 -18.36 -12.41
C SER A 417 -1.85 -17.58 -13.54
N ALA A 418 -0.53 -17.71 -13.69
CA ALA A 418 0.23 -17.06 -14.77
C ALA A 418 -0.13 -17.59 -16.18
N SER A 419 -0.40 -18.89 -16.33
CA SER A 419 -0.78 -19.47 -17.64
C SER A 419 -2.20 -19.09 -18.07
N MET A 420 -3.17 -19.05 -17.15
CA MET A 420 -4.53 -18.58 -17.44
C MET A 420 -4.53 -17.11 -17.90
N MET A 421 -3.55 -16.31 -17.47
CA MET A 421 -3.37 -14.91 -17.92
C MET A 421 -2.81 -14.81 -19.34
N VAL A 422 -1.96 -15.74 -19.77
CA VAL A 422 -1.42 -15.72 -21.14
C VAL A 422 -2.51 -16.11 -22.14
N GLU A 423 -3.31 -17.12 -21.82
CA GLU A 423 -4.44 -17.55 -22.65
C GLU A 423 -5.51 -16.46 -22.78
N GLY A 424 -5.68 -15.60 -21.75
CA GLY A 424 -6.69 -14.54 -21.69
C GLY A 424 -6.34 -13.18 -22.30
N GLY A 425 -5.16 -12.98 -22.90
CA GLY A 425 -4.85 -11.66 -23.48
C GLY A 425 -3.43 -11.42 -24.02
N VAL A 426 -2.52 -12.40 -23.95
CA VAL A 426 -1.12 -12.24 -24.39
C VAL A 426 -0.91 -12.58 -25.87
N MET A 427 -1.87 -13.23 -26.53
CA MET A 427 -1.80 -13.57 -27.97
C MET A 427 -1.82 -12.36 -28.93
N LYS A 428 -1.94 -11.12 -28.43
CA LYS A 428 -1.95 -9.89 -29.25
C LYS A 428 -0.77 -8.93 -28.98
N ASN A 429 0.17 -9.27 -28.11
CA ASN A 429 1.33 -8.43 -27.84
C ASN A 429 2.49 -8.86 -28.77
N ALA A 430 2.90 -8.00 -29.71
CA ALA A 430 3.90 -8.36 -30.74
C ALA A 430 5.31 -8.66 -30.17
N ASP A 431 5.58 -8.26 -28.93
CA ASP A 431 6.86 -8.45 -28.25
C ASP A 431 6.94 -9.75 -27.42
N ILE A 432 5.84 -10.51 -27.28
CA ILE A 432 5.83 -11.77 -26.52
C ILE A 432 5.88 -12.92 -27.52
N THR A 433 7.09 -13.43 -27.75
CA THR A 433 7.36 -14.49 -28.73
C THR A 433 6.85 -15.85 -28.26
N ASP A 434 6.99 -16.17 -26.97
CA ASP A 434 6.48 -17.41 -26.39
C ASP A 434 5.97 -17.22 -24.94
N PRO A 435 4.73 -17.64 -24.63
CA PRO A 435 4.13 -17.64 -23.29
C PRO A 435 4.94 -18.31 -22.18
N GLN A 436 5.53 -19.47 -22.45
CA GLN A 436 6.24 -20.27 -21.44
C GLN A 436 7.56 -19.60 -21.09
N GLU A 437 8.25 -19.07 -22.09
CA GLU A 437 9.48 -18.29 -21.91
C GLU A 437 9.22 -17.01 -21.10
N TYR A 438 8.15 -16.28 -21.44
CA TYR A 438 7.79 -15.05 -20.75
C TYR A 438 7.51 -15.27 -19.25
N ILE A 439 6.68 -16.27 -18.92
CA ILE A 439 6.36 -16.60 -17.52
C ILE A 439 7.61 -17.06 -16.77
N ALA A 440 8.44 -17.92 -17.39
CA ALA A 440 9.67 -18.41 -16.76
C ALA A 440 10.63 -17.25 -16.45
N ASN A 441 10.83 -16.33 -17.39
CA ASN A 441 11.69 -15.17 -17.20
C ASN A 441 11.15 -14.21 -16.14
N LEU A 442 9.83 -13.96 -16.11
CA LEU A 442 9.20 -13.12 -15.09
C LEU A 442 9.43 -13.66 -13.66
N LEU A 443 9.35 -14.98 -13.49
CA LEU A 443 9.59 -15.63 -12.20
C LEU A 443 11.06 -15.62 -11.80
N VAL A 444 11.96 -15.85 -12.76
CA VAL A 444 13.41 -15.73 -12.56
C VAL A 444 13.76 -14.30 -12.13
N ASP A 445 13.26 -13.30 -12.84
CA ASP A 445 13.52 -11.89 -12.56
C ASP A 445 12.97 -11.46 -11.20
N LYS A 446 11.80 -12.00 -10.80
CA LYS A 446 11.26 -11.74 -9.46
C LYS A 446 12.10 -12.38 -8.36
N LEU A 447 12.46 -13.66 -8.49
CA LEU A 447 13.36 -14.35 -7.54
C LEU A 447 14.73 -13.65 -7.47
N TYR A 448 15.24 -13.20 -8.61
CA TYR A 448 16.48 -12.45 -8.74
C TYR A 448 16.43 -11.08 -8.04
N SER A 449 15.31 -10.35 -8.17
CA SER A 449 15.10 -9.05 -7.53
C SER A 449 15.10 -9.08 -6.00
N GLN A 450 14.70 -10.21 -5.40
CA GLN A 450 14.62 -10.37 -3.95
C GLN A 450 15.93 -10.88 -3.31
N MET A 451 16.78 -11.58 -4.07
CA MET A 451 17.98 -12.28 -3.57
C MET A 451 19.31 -11.59 -3.90
N GLY A 452 19.33 -10.71 -4.91
CA GLY A 452 20.51 -9.98 -5.38
C GLY A 452 21.30 -10.71 -6.48
N GLN A 453 22.16 -9.97 -7.21
CA GLN A 453 22.74 -10.42 -8.49
C GLN A 453 23.51 -11.75 -8.45
N LYS A 454 24.05 -12.11 -7.29
CA LYS A 454 24.91 -13.28 -7.09
C LYS A 454 24.19 -14.62 -7.29
N TYR A 455 22.86 -14.69 -7.15
CA TYR A 455 22.11 -15.95 -7.12
C TYR A 455 21.32 -16.26 -8.40
N LYS A 456 21.51 -15.49 -9.48
CA LYS A 456 20.76 -15.63 -10.74
C LYS A 456 20.66 -17.07 -11.24
N ASP A 457 21.79 -17.75 -11.39
CA ASP A 457 21.83 -19.12 -11.89
C ASP A 457 21.05 -20.08 -10.97
N ALA A 458 21.06 -19.86 -9.66
CA ALA A 458 20.31 -20.70 -8.73
C ALA A 458 18.80 -20.47 -8.86
N CYS A 459 18.37 -19.24 -9.11
CA CYS A 459 16.97 -18.91 -9.42
C CYS A 459 16.53 -19.59 -10.73
N GLU A 460 17.35 -19.52 -11.79
CA GLU A 460 17.09 -20.21 -13.06
C GLU A 460 17.00 -21.74 -12.89
N ILE A 461 17.90 -22.33 -12.08
CA ILE A 461 17.90 -23.76 -11.77
C ILE A 461 16.63 -24.16 -11.00
N ILE A 462 16.22 -23.40 -9.98
CA ILE A 462 15.00 -23.73 -9.22
C ILE A 462 13.76 -23.55 -10.09
N VAL A 463 13.65 -22.48 -10.87
CA VAL A 463 12.53 -22.28 -11.80
C VAL A 463 12.46 -23.43 -12.81
N GLY A 464 13.60 -23.84 -13.38
CA GLY A 464 13.65 -25.02 -14.27
C GLY A 464 13.22 -26.33 -13.59
N TYR A 465 13.57 -26.51 -12.31
CA TYR A 465 13.11 -27.67 -11.51
C TYR A 465 11.60 -27.62 -11.22
N LEU A 466 11.04 -26.44 -10.96
CA LEU A 466 9.62 -26.25 -10.67
C LEU A 466 8.75 -26.37 -11.93
N VAL A 467 9.21 -25.84 -13.07
CA VAL A 467 8.59 -26.05 -14.38
C VAL A 467 8.45 -27.55 -14.68
N LYS A 468 9.45 -28.36 -14.32
CA LYS A 468 9.41 -29.82 -14.48
C LYS A 468 8.36 -30.53 -13.60
N ARG A 469 8.18 -30.08 -12.35
CA ARG A 469 7.29 -30.70 -11.36
C ARG A 469 5.83 -30.21 -11.45
N CYS A 470 5.57 -29.24 -12.31
CA CYS A 470 4.24 -28.66 -12.49
C CYS A 470 3.45 -29.41 -13.57
N ASP A 471 2.21 -29.80 -13.28
CA ASP A 471 1.31 -30.45 -14.23
C ASP A 471 0.82 -29.52 -15.36
N LEU A 472 1.06 -28.23 -15.21
CA LEU A 472 0.65 -27.19 -16.14
C LEU A 472 1.40 -27.21 -17.49
N PHE A 473 2.60 -27.81 -17.51
CA PHE A 473 3.40 -28.01 -18.72
C PHE A 473 3.15 -29.39 -19.36
N ASN A 474 2.19 -30.18 -18.87
CA ASN A 474 1.80 -31.40 -19.56
C ASN A 474 1.01 -31.03 -20.84
N GLU A 475 1.39 -31.59 -21.98
CA GLU A 475 0.64 -31.49 -23.25
C GLU A 475 -0.84 -31.94 -23.14
N ASN A 476 -1.26 -32.53 -22.02
CA ASN A 476 -2.61 -33.00 -21.77
C ASN A 476 -3.57 -31.96 -21.16
N ALA A 477 -3.17 -30.71 -20.94
CA ALA A 477 -4.13 -29.63 -20.63
C ALA A 477 -4.94 -29.16 -21.85
N LYS A 478 -4.76 -29.79 -23.01
CA LYS A 478 -5.64 -29.69 -24.18
C LYS A 478 -6.50 -30.96 -24.33
N GLN A 479 -7.38 -31.24 -23.38
CA GLN A 479 -8.61 -32.03 -23.59
C GLN A 479 -9.45 -32.11 -22.30
N SER A 480 -10.20 -31.05 -22.02
CA SER A 480 -11.52 -31.10 -21.38
C SER A 480 -12.21 -29.76 -21.49
#